data_AF-A0A2K2RBK9-F1
#
_entry.id   AF-A0A2K2RBK9-F1
#
_cell.length_a   1.000
_cell.length_b   1.000
_cell.length_c   1.000
_cell.angle_alpha   90.00
_cell.angle_beta   90.00
_cell.angle_gamma   90.00
#
_symmetry.space_group_name_H-M   'P 1'
#
loop_
_entity.id
_entity.type
_entity.pdbx_description
1 polymer ?
#
loop_
_entity_poly.entity_id
_entity_poly.type
_entity_poly.pdbx_seq_one_letter_code
_entity_poly.pdbx_strand_id
1 'polypeptide(L)'
;MTIERLERLDPDPGGAELEVIDAELVGPEQQSEPVRYLLTRHTMLAPGEMPPRADERPPWTEDDFRITEEDKEDLAEPDLAENTRINRDSTIRAFQQWCARQNPPRVAYPCTTATYTSYGLHLIRRGKAGEFKPDTVRQYMSRIWNWQPADMRPDPTRVRGKIRLWRQEWAAAGGEVDRAAALTLPYLLKCLEQCDESTNIGKRDAFMLTLAYSNLHRRAELTDLLVKHVRILPTGLLVTTATSKTDRQAKGATEFIADRDDIRLVDRAKAWFAVLKELGAHAPDLPVFRALTVTGRLANRKLATRRGERMKGGAVNDRVQLLAGRAGIPYLGGKKVRAHSLRAGPNTDMIAAGVPLRERNRRGRWSEGSNTADTVYDRTLVKPGDDPLTKVPLGGFDGTA
;
A
#
# COMPACT_ATOMS: atom_id res chain seq x y z
N MET A 1 -53.85 -8.13 -36.66
CA MET A 1 -54.31 -7.64 -37.97
C MET A 1 -54.16 -8.77 -38.96
N THR A 2 -55.29 -9.36 -39.38
CA THR A 2 -55.64 -9.63 -40.79
C THR A 2 -54.52 -9.34 -41.80
N ILE A 3 -54.09 -10.23 -42.71
CA ILE A 3 -54.82 -10.98 -43.75
C ILE A 3 -53.87 -12.10 -44.26
N GLU A 4 -54.25 -13.31 -44.71
CA GLU A 4 -55.56 -13.99 -44.82
C GLU A 4 -55.37 -15.53 -44.93
N ARG A 5 -56.23 -16.26 -45.67
CA ARG A 5 -56.20 -17.69 -46.00
C ARG A 5 -56.71 -17.82 -47.45
N LEU A 6 -56.04 -18.56 -48.33
CA LEU A 6 -56.54 -18.79 -49.70
C LEU A 6 -56.40 -20.27 -50.08
N GLU A 7 -57.46 -20.80 -50.69
CA GLU A 7 -57.74 -22.23 -50.81
C GLU A 7 -57.33 -22.80 -52.17
N ARG A 8 -57.41 -24.12 -52.29
CA ARG A 8 -57.03 -24.90 -53.48
C ARG A 8 -57.89 -24.57 -54.70
N LEU A 9 -57.26 -24.65 -55.87
CA LEU A 9 -57.90 -24.95 -57.15
C LEU A 9 -57.10 -26.09 -57.82
N ASP A 10 -57.80 -27.19 -58.10
CA ASP A 10 -57.41 -28.35 -58.91
C ASP A 10 -58.48 -28.49 -60.01
N PRO A 11 -58.27 -29.28 -61.08
CA PRO A 11 -57.10 -29.36 -61.95
C PRO A 11 -57.53 -29.24 -63.45
N ASP A 12 -56.60 -29.31 -64.41
CA ASP A 12 -56.94 -29.73 -65.79
C ASP A 12 -55.72 -30.42 -66.46
N PRO A 13 -55.90 -31.46 -67.30
CA PRO A 13 -54.81 -32.39 -67.63
C PRO A 13 -54.07 -32.05 -68.93
N GLY A 14 -52.80 -31.68 -68.81
CA GLY A 14 -51.86 -31.57 -69.93
C GLY A 14 -50.67 -32.50 -69.72
N GLY A 15 -50.65 -33.65 -70.40
CA GLY A 15 -49.50 -34.56 -70.35
C GLY A 15 -48.29 -33.96 -71.06
N ALA A 16 -47.19 -33.80 -70.33
CA ALA A 16 -45.86 -33.57 -70.87
C ALA A 16 -44.87 -34.42 -70.06
N GLU A 17 -43.91 -35.05 -70.75
CA GLU A 17 -43.04 -36.08 -70.18
C GLU A 17 -42.05 -35.48 -69.15
N LEU A 18 -41.81 -36.24 -68.08
CA LEU A 18 -40.82 -35.91 -67.05
C LEU A 18 -39.40 -36.17 -67.58
N GLU A 19 -38.77 -35.15 -68.15
CA GLU A 19 -37.33 -35.18 -68.39
C GLU A 19 -36.58 -34.89 -67.07
N VAL A 20 -36.19 -35.95 -66.38
CA VAL A 20 -35.41 -35.86 -65.13
C VAL A 20 -33.96 -35.55 -65.50
N ILE A 21 -33.62 -34.26 -65.47
CA ILE A 21 -32.23 -33.81 -65.51
C ILE A 21 -31.66 -33.99 -64.11
N ASP A 22 -30.62 -34.82 -63.96
CA ASP A 22 -29.85 -34.96 -62.72
C ASP A 22 -29.14 -33.64 -62.38
N ALA A 23 -29.84 -32.80 -61.61
CA ALA A 23 -29.27 -31.60 -61.03
C ALA A 23 -28.47 -31.97 -59.78
N GLU A 24 -27.15 -32.13 -59.94
CA GLU A 24 -26.23 -32.20 -58.80
C GLU A 24 -26.47 -31.00 -57.87
N LEU A 25 -26.84 -31.31 -56.61
CA LEU A 25 -26.96 -30.32 -55.54
C LEU A 25 -25.57 -29.84 -55.15
N VAL A 26 -25.05 -28.87 -55.91
CA VAL A 26 -23.88 -28.07 -55.51
C VAL A 26 -24.24 -27.38 -54.19
N GLY A 27 -23.66 -27.87 -53.10
CA GLY A 27 -23.81 -27.27 -51.78
C GLY A 27 -23.38 -25.80 -51.81
N PRO A 28 -23.90 -24.94 -50.92
CA PRO A 28 -23.61 -23.52 -50.95
C PRO A 28 -22.10 -23.29 -50.90
N GLU A 29 -21.55 -22.61 -51.92
CA GLU A 29 -20.16 -22.18 -51.92
C GLU A 29 -19.86 -21.49 -50.61
N GLN A 30 -18.86 -21.99 -49.87
CA GLN A 30 -18.32 -21.30 -48.71
C GLN A 30 -17.68 -20.00 -49.19
N GLN A 31 -18.47 -18.93 -49.18
CA GLN A 31 -17.98 -17.57 -49.33
C GLN A 31 -16.92 -17.34 -48.25
N SER A 32 -15.65 -17.37 -48.64
CA SER A 32 -14.53 -17.12 -47.74
C SER A 32 -14.73 -15.76 -47.09
N GLU A 33 -14.71 -15.69 -45.75
CA GLU A 33 -14.83 -14.42 -45.04
C GLU A 33 -13.81 -13.41 -45.59
N PRO A 34 -14.20 -12.14 -45.80
CA PRO A 34 -13.32 -11.15 -46.40
C PRO A 34 -12.07 -10.93 -45.52
N VAL A 35 -10.90 -11.15 -46.12
CA VAL A 35 -9.59 -11.02 -45.44
C VAL A 35 -9.48 -9.64 -44.79
N ARG A 36 -9.47 -9.63 -43.45
CA ARG A 36 -9.36 -8.42 -42.66
C ARG A 36 -7.88 -8.11 -42.43
N TYR A 37 -7.49 -6.85 -42.56
CA TYR A 37 -6.10 -6.39 -42.38
C TYR A 37 -5.92 -5.56 -41.09
N LEU A 38 -4.72 -5.63 -40.50
CA LEU A 38 -4.35 -4.90 -39.27
C LEU A 38 -3.74 -3.53 -39.59
N LEU A 39 -4.58 -2.60 -40.07
CA LEU A 39 -4.18 -1.23 -40.34
C LEU A 39 -4.33 -0.33 -39.10
N THR A 40 -3.31 0.47 -38.82
CA THR A 40 -3.33 1.51 -37.79
C THR A 40 -2.86 2.84 -38.37
N ARG A 41 -3.06 3.94 -37.64
CA ARG A 41 -2.53 5.28 -38.01
C ARG A 41 -0.99 5.38 -38.06
N HIS A 42 -0.28 4.29 -37.78
CA HIS A 42 1.18 4.21 -37.78
C HIS A 42 1.70 3.15 -38.78
N THR A 43 0.83 2.49 -39.54
CA THR A 43 1.23 1.51 -40.55
C THR A 43 1.88 2.22 -41.74
N MET A 44 3.11 1.84 -42.06
CA MET A 44 3.85 2.24 -43.27
C MET A 44 4.16 0.96 -44.05
N LEU A 45 4.01 0.99 -45.38
CA LEU A 45 4.20 -0.16 -46.27
C LEU A 45 5.04 0.27 -47.48
N ALA A 46 5.91 -0.60 -47.96
CA ALA A 46 6.66 -0.41 -49.19
C ALA A 46 5.77 -0.64 -50.44
N PRO A 47 6.18 -0.16 -51.63
CA PRO A 47 5.46 -0.44 -52.88
C PRO A 47 5.36 -1.96 -53.14
N GLY A 48 4.12 -2.48 -53.20
CA GLY A 48 3.83 -3.91 -53.37
C GLY A 48 3.78 -4.74 -52.07
N GLU A 49 4.07 -4.13 -50.92
CA GLU A 49 3.94 -4.79 -49.61
C GLU A 49 2.47 -4.80 -49.16
N MET A 50 1.93 -6.00 -48.93
CA MET A 50 0.58 -6.16 -48.39
C MET A 50 0.57 -5.92 -46.88
N PRO A 51 -0.50 -5.33 -46.30
CA PRO A 51 -0.57 -5.15 -44.86
C PRO A 51 -0.61 -6.51 -44.13
N PRO A 52 -0.19 -6.58 -42.86
CA PRO A 52 -0.36 -7.79 -42.04
C PRO A 52 -1.85 -8.16 -41.95
N ARG A 53 -2.18 -9.44 -42.18
CA ARG A 53 -3.56 -9.89 -42.07
C ARG A 53 -3.96 -10.06 -40.60
N ALA A 54 -5.25 -9.99 -40.32
CA ALA A 54 -5.82 -10.15 -38.98
C ALA A 54 -6.13 -11.62 -38.64
N ASP A 55 -6.14 -12.50 -39.64
CA ASP A 55 -6.24 -13.96 -39.51
C ASP A 55 -4.86 -14.65 -39.46
N GLU A 56 -3.79 -13.98 -39.88
CA GLU A 56 -2.39 -14.34 -39.62
C GLU A 56 -2.08 -14.24 -38.12
N ARG A 57 -2.49 -15.26 -37.36
CA ARG A 57 -1.98 -15.48 -36.02
C ARG A 57 -0.52 -15.95 -36.12
N PRO A 58 0.38 -15.46 -35.25
CA PRO A 58 1.68 -16.10 -35.08
C PRO A 58 1.51 -17.60 -34.82
N PRO A 59 2.45 -18.46 -35.28
CA PRO A 59 2.34 -19.91 -35.17
C PRO A 59 2.64 -20.40 -33.74
N TRP A 60 1.91 -19.88 -32.76
CA TRP A 60 1.94 -20.35 -31.38
C TRP A 60 1.46 -21.80 -31.32
N THR A 61 2.29 -22.64 -30.72
CA THR A 61 1.96 -24.01 -30.37
C THR A 61 1.19 -24.06 -29.05
N GLU A 62 0.73 -25.25 -28.64
CA GLU A 62 0.10 -25.42 -27.33
C GLU A 62 1.07 -25.15 -26.17
N ASP A 63 2.37 -25.38 -26.39
CA ASP A 63 3.41 -25.22 -25.37
C ASP A 63 3.78 -23.75 -25.14
N ASP A 64 3.58 -22.85 -26.11
CA ASP A 64 3.70 -21.39 -25.94
C ASP A 64 2.69 -20.81 -24.92
N PHE A 65 1.64 -21.56 -24.59
CA PHE A 65 0.64 -21.20 -23.58
C PHE A 65 0.79 -21.96 -22.25
N ARG A 66 1.83 -22.78 -22.12
CA ARG A 66 2.14 -23.55 -20.90
C ARG A 66 3.33 -22.94 -20.16
N ILE A 67 3.24 -23.01 -18.84
CA ILE A 67 4.38 -22.82 -17.94
C ILE A 67 4.73 -24.18 -17.34
N THR A 68 5.98 -24.37 -16.93
CA THR A 68 6.40 -25.60 -16.26
C THR A 68 5.79 -25.69 -14.85
N GLU A 69 5.83 -26.87 -14.23
CA GLU A 69 5.45 -26.98 -12.81
C GLU A 69 6.46 -26.24 -11.90
N GLU A 70 7.72 -26.07 -12.31
CA GLU A 70 8.72 -25.24 -11.61
C GLU A 70 8.34 -23.75 -11.66
N ASP A 71 8.02 -23.21 -12.84
CA ASP A 71 7.51 -21.83 -12.99
C ASP A 71 6.26 -21.58 -12.13
N LYS A 72 5.40 -22.60 -12.01
CA LYS A 72 4.15 -22.55 -11.24
C LYS A 72 4.39 -22.61 -9.73
N GLU A 73 5.42 -23.33 -9.28
CA GLU A 73 5.87 -23.31 -7.88
C GLU A 73 6.50 -21.96 -7.53
N ASP A 74 7.36 -21.41 -8.40
CA ASP A 74 7.92 -20.06 -8.25
C ASP A 74 6.82 -18.97 -8.24
N LEU A 75 5.84 -19.06 -9.13
CA LEU A 75 4.68 -18.15 -9.16
C LEU A 75 3.68 -18.37 -8.01
N ALA A 76 3.79 -19.45 -7.24
CA ALA A 76 3.05 -19.61 -5.99
C ALA A 76 3.63 -18.75 -4.86
N GLU A 77 4.89 -18.30 -4.98
CA GLU A 77 5.48 -17.35 -4.04
C GLU A 77 4.77 -15.98 -4.06
N PRO A 78 4.64 -15.28 -2.92
CA PRO A 78 4.00 -13.97 -2.89
C PRO A 78 4.77 -12.85 -3.61
N ASP A 79 4.33 -12.51 -4.83
CA ASP A 79 4.71 -11.33 -5.62
C ASP A 79 4.61 -9.97 -4.88
N LEU A 80 3.76 -9.90 -3.85
CA LEU A 80 3.46 -8.71 -3.08
C LEU A 80 3.65 -8.92 -1.57
N ALA A 81 4.23 -7.90 -0.93
CA ALA A 81 4.37 -7.83 0.52
C ALA A 81 3.06 -8.17 1.26
N GLU A 82 3.15 -8.93 2.36
CA GLU A 82 2.01 -9.53 3.08
C GLU A 82 0.88 -8.52 3.38
N ASN A 83 1.23 -7.34 3.89
CA ASN A 83 0.25 -6.30 4.19
C ASN A 83 -0.43 -5.73 2.92
N THR A 84 0.24 -5.73 1.77
CA THR A 84 -0.37 -5.37 0.48
C THR A 84 -1.39 -6.42 0.06
N ARG A 85 -1.06 -7.72 0.14
CA ARG A 85 -2.02 -8.83 -0.08
C ARG A 85 -3.24 -8.73 0.84
N ILE A 86 -3.04 -8.66 2.16
CA ILE A 86 -4.14 -8.56 3.14
C ILE A 86 -5.10 -7.38 2.84
N ASN A 87 -4.55 -6.22 2.45
CA ASN A 87 -5.37 -5.05 2.11
C ASN A 87 -6.02 -5.15 0.71
N ARG A 88 -5.36 -5.80 -0.26
CA ARG A 88 -5.92 -6.11 -1.58
C ARG A 88 -7.10 -7.06 -1.42
N ASP A 89 -6.88 -8.20 -0.78
CA ASP A 89 -7.85 -9.30 -0.70
C ASP A 89 -9.08 -8.92 0.14
N SER A 90 -8.91 -8.11 1.20
CA SER A 90 -10.05 -7.56 1.96
C SER A 90 -10.86 -6.54 1.15
N THR A 91 -10.19 -5.69 0.36
CA THR A 91 -10.86 -4.75 -0.56
C THR A 91 -11.65 -5.50 -1.65
N ILE A 92 -11.04 -6.53 -2.27
CA ILE A 92 -11.67 -7.35 -3.31
C ILE A 92 -12.91 -8.05 -2.76
N ARG A 93 -12.81 -8.71 -1.59
CA ARG A 93 -13.97 -9.37 -0.95
C ARG A 93 -15.12 -8.38 -0.70
N ALA A 94 -14.84 -7.18 -0.23
CA ALA A 94 -15.86 -6.15 0.00
C ALA A 94 -16.53 -5.67 -1.31
N PHE A 95 -15.79 -5.65 -2.43
CA PHE A 95 -16.33 -5.31 -3.74
C PHE A 95 -17.16 -6.45 -4.35
N GLN A 96 -16.66 -7.69 -4.30
CA GLN A 96 -17.40 -8.89 -4.73
C GLN A 96 -18.73 -9.04 -3.98
N GLN A 97 -18.71 -8.87 -2.65
CA GLN A 97 -19.93 -8.91 -1.83
C GLN A 97 -20.91 -7.79 -2.18
N TRP A 98 -20.44 -6.59 -2.54
CA TRP A 98 -21.32 -5.51 -2.98
C TRP A 98 -21.94 -5.83 -4.35
N CYS A 99 -21.15 -6.37 -5.29
CA CYS A 99 -21.61 -6.76 -6.62
C CYS A 99 -22.69 -7.86 -6.56
N ALA A 100 -22.48 -8.87 -5.71
CA ALA A 100 -23.43 -9.97 -5.50
C ALA A 100 -24.76 -9.53 -4.86
N ARG A 101 -24.78 -8.41 -4.12
CA ARG A 101 -25.99 -7.83 -3.49
C ARG A 101 -26.76 -6.88 -4.40
N GLN A 102 -26.32 -6.63 -5.63
CA GLN A 102 -27.09 -5.83 -6.58
C GLN A 102 -28.27 -6.65 -7.11
N ASN A 103 -29.33 -5.98 -7.57
CA ASN A 103 -30.44 -6.62 -8.26
C ASN A 103 -30.63 -6.00 -9.67
N PRO A 104 -30.37 -6.72 -10.76
CA PRO A 104 -29.70 -8.04 -10.80
C PRO A 104 -28.25 -7.97 -10.29
N PRO A 105 -27.64 -9.10 -9.88
CA PRO A 105 -26.24 -9.15 -9.47
C PRO A 105 -25.29 -8.66 -10.57
N ARG A 106 -24.16 -8.06 -10.17
CA ARG A 106 -23.16 -7.54 -11.11
C ARG A 106 -21.91 -8.42 -11.14
N VAL A 107 -21.26 -8.49 -12.31
CA VAL A 107 -19.97 -9.16 -12.48
C VAL A 107 -18.85 -8.33 -11.86
N ALA A 108 -18.06 -8.94 -10.97
CA ALA A 108 -16.95 -8.28 -10.27
C ALA A 108 -15.58 -8.46 -10.97
N TYR A 109 -15.44 -9.48 -11.83
CA TYR A 109 -14.21 -9.81 -12.54
C TYR A 109 -14.51 -10.54 -13.86
N PRO A 110 -14.12 -9.99 -15.02
CA PRO A 110 -13.87 -8.56 -15.24
C PRO A 110 -15.13 -7.72 -14.95
N CYS A 111 -14.99 -6.55 -14.35
CA CYS A 111 -16.12 -5.63 -14.10
C CYS A 111 -16.19 -4.49 -15.12
N THR A 112 -17.41 -4.13 -15.51
CA THR A 112 -17.65 -3.01 -16.43
C THR A 112 -17.34 -1.66 -15.78
N THR A 113 -17.01 -0.65 -16.60
CA THR A 113 -16.88 0.76 -16.18
C THR A 113 -18.10 1.26 -15.39
N ALA A 114 -19.30 0.81 -15.76
CA ALA A 114 -20.53 1.14 -15.05
C ALA A 114 -20.56 0.54 -13.62
N THR A 115 -20.12 -0.70 -13.44
CA THR A 115 -20.03 -1.38 -12.13
C THR A 115 -18.95 -0.74 -11.25
N TYR A 116 -17.75 -0.53 -11.79
CA TYR A 116 -16.65 0.14 -11.10
C TYR A 116 -17.02 1.57 -10.67
N THR A 117 -17.65 2.35 -11.55
CA THR A 117 -18.12 3.71 -11.22
C THR A 117 -19.24 3.69 -10.18
N SER A 118 -20.20 2.76 -10.30
CA SER A 118 -21.31 2.63 -9.35
C SER A 118 -20.82 2.31 -7.93
N TYR A 119 -19.85 1.39 -7.79
CA TYR A 119 -19.23 1.09 -6.50
C TYR A 119 -18.46 2.27 -5.92
N GLY A 120 -17.69 2.97 -6.75
CA GLY A 120 -17.00 4.19 -6.33
C GLY A 120 -17.95 5.27 -5.81
N LEU A 121 -19.07 5.51 -6.51
CA LEU A 121 -20.10 6.44 -6.06
C LEU A 121 -20.79 5.98 -4.77
N HIS A 122 -21.03 4.66 -4.61
CA HIS A 122 -21.53 4.07 -3.36
C HIS A 122 -20.58 4.31 -2.18
N LEU A 123 -19.27 4.09 -2.36
CA LEU A 123 -18.27 4.38 -1.34
C LEU A 123 -18.15 5.88 -1.03
N ILE A 124 -18.30 6.77 -2.02
CA ILE A 124 -18.35 8.22 -1.79
C ILE A 124 -19.59 8.61 -0.94
N ARG A 125 -20.77 8.05 -1.21
CA ARG A 125 -21.98 8.31 -0.40
C ARG A 125 -21.78 7.88 1.07
N ARG A 126 -21.26 6.67 1.29
CA ARG A 126 -20.91 6.17 2.64
C ARG A 126 -19.83 7.03 3.30
N GLY A 127 -18.87 7.52 2.52
CA GLY A 127 -17.86 8.47 2.97
C GLY A 127 -18.43 9.83 3.40
N LYS A 128 -19.39 10.37 2.64
CA LYS A 128 -20.12 11.60 3.02
C LYS A 128 -21.01 11.39 4.25
N ALA A 129 -21.43 10.16 4.54
CA ALA A 129 -22.08 9.77 5.80
C ALA A 129 -21.09 9.48 6.96
N GLY A 130 -19.80 9.78 6.80
CA GLY A 130 -18.78 9.67 7.85
C GLY A 130 -18.00 8.36 7.90
N GLU A 131 -18.37 7.33 7.13
CA GLU A 131 -17.75 5.99 7.24
C GLU A 131 -16.33 5.93 6.65
N PHE A 132 -16.05 6.73 5.61
CA PHE A 132 -14.79 6.70 4.87
C PHE A 132 -14.24 8.09 4.57
N LYS A 133 -12.92 8.23 4.62
CA LYS A 133 -12.19 9.42 4.13
C LYS A 133 -11.94 9.31 2.61
N PRO A 134 -11.79 10.44 1.89
CA PRO A 134 -11.51 10.43 0.44
C PRO A 134 -10.27 9.63 0.03
N ASP A 135 -9.25 9.57 0.89
CA ASP A 135 -8.04 8.76 0.67
C ASP A 135 -8.36 7.25 0.68
N THR A 136 -9.13 6.80 1.66
CA THR A 136 -9.56 5.40 1.82
C THR A 136 -10.28 4.90 0.57
N VAL A 137 -11.27 5.66 0.08
CA VAL A 137 -12.02 5.30 -1.13
C VAL A 137 -11.11 5.26 -2.36
N ARG A 138 -10.19 6.23 -2.51
CA ARG A 138 -9.20 6.22 -3.59
C ARG A 138 -8.32 4.96 -3.57
N GLN A 139 -7.84 4.55 -2.39
CA GLN A 139 -7.04 3.33 -2.25
C GLN A 139 -7.87 2.07 -2.57
N TYR A 140 -9.12 2.01 -2.12
CA TYR A 140 -10.03 0.90 -2.43
C TYR A 140 -10.23 0.76 -3.94
N MET A 141 -10.64 1.84 -4.62
CA MET A 141 -10.85 1.83 -6.07
C MET A 141 -9.56 1.48 -6.83
N SER A 142 -8.41 2.01 -6.39
CA SER A 142 -7.10 1.67 -6.98
C SER A 142 -6.76 0.18 -6.88
N ARG A 143 -7.00 -0.47 -5.72
CA ARG A 143 -6.76 -1.91 -5.56
C ARG A 143 -7.65 -2.75 -6.48
N ILE A 144 -8.93 -2.38 -6.58
CA ILE A 144 -9.89 -3.05 -7.47
C ILE A 144 -9.43 -2.90 -8.93
N TRP A 145 -9.06 -1.69 -9.36
CA TRP A 145 -8.59 -1.42 -10.71
C TRP A 145 -7.31 -2.19 -11.09
N ASN A 146 -6.34 -2.26 -10.18
CA ASN A 146 -5.10 -3.02 -10.42
C ASN A 146 -5.34 -4.54 -10.45
N TRP A 147 -6.36 -5.03 -9.72
CA TRP A 147 -6.74 -6.45 -9.71
C TRP A 147 -7.38 -6.90 -11.02
N GLN A 148 -8.16 -6.06 -11.70
CA GLN A 148 -8.80 -6.38 -12.99
C GLN A 148 -7.77 -6.82 -14.07
N PRO A 149 -8.17 -7.67 -15.04
CA PRO A 149 -7.31 -8.04 -16.18
C PRO A 149 -6.80 -6.79 -16.89
N ALA A 150 -5.54 -6.78 -17.33
CA ALA A 150 -4.85 -5.57 -17.77
C ALA A 150 -5.46 -4.94 -19.02
N ASP A 151 -5.96 -5.78 -19.91
CA ASP A 151 -6.72 -5.52 -21.14
C ASP A 151 -8.18 -5.12 -20.88
N MET A 152 -8.79 -5.64 -19.81
CA MET A 152 -10.20 -5.40 -19.45
C MET A 152 -10.41 -4.39 -18.31
N ARG A 153 -9.43 -3.51 -18.05
CA ARG A 153 -9.52 -2.53 -16.95
C ARG A 153 -10.62 -1.47 -17.20
N PRO A 154 -11.53 -1.22 -16.25
CA PRO A 154 -12.57 -0.20 -16.39
C PRO A 154 -11.98 1.22 -16.40
N ASP A 155 -12.63 2.15 -17.12
CA ASP A 155 -12.24 3.56 -17.12
C ASP A 155 -12.39 4.16 -15.70
N PRO A 156 -11.30 4.64 -15.08
CA PRO A 156 -11.36 5.20 -13.74
C PRO A 156 -11.59 6.72 -13.72
N THR A 157 -11.69 7.38 -14.89
CA THR A 157 -11.64 8.85 -15.01
C THR A 157 -12.77 9.53 -14.25
N ARG A 158 -14.03 9.13 -14.48
CA ARG A 158 -15.20 9.75 -13.83
C ARG A 158 -15.17 9.60 -12.31
N VAL A 159 -14.86 8.42 -11.79
CA VAL A 159 -14.78 8.19 -10.33
C VAL A 159 -13.59 8.91 -9.70
N ARG A 160 -12.41 8.92 -10.34
CA ARG A 160 -11.25 9.72 -9.87
C ARG A 160 -11.60 11.20 -9.78
N GLY A 161 -12.34 11.74 -10.75
CA GLY A 161 -12.86 13.11 -10.74
C GLY A 161 -13.77 13.39 -9.53
N LYS A 162 -14.75 12.51 -9.27
CA LYS A 162 -15.65 12.66 -8.11
C LYS A 162 -14.95 12.51 -6.75
N ILE A 163 -13.96 11.62 -6.62
CA ILE A 163 -13.11 11.52 -5.41
C ILE A 163 -12.27 12.79 -5.21
N ARG A 164 -11.78 13.43 -6.29
CA ARG A 164 -11.02 14.69 -6.21
C ARG A 164 -11.90 15.83 -5.70
N LEU A 165 -13.08 16.02 -6.30
CA LEU A 165 -14.04 17.05 -5.88
C LEU A 165 -14.47 16.84 -4.42
N TRP A 166 -14.86 15.62 -4.05
CA TRP A 166 -15.22 15.30 -2.67
C TRP A 166 -14.06 15.54 -1.67
N ARG A 167 -12.79 15.39 -2.08
CA ARG A 167 -11.67 15.76 -1.20
C ARG A 167 -11.61 17.27 -0.95
N GLN A 168 -11.92 18.11 -1.95
CA GLN A 168 -11.96 19.56 -1.79
C GLN A 168 -13.10 19.97 -0.85
N GLU A 169 -14.31 19.44 -1.07
CA GLU A 169 -15.46 19.61 -0.18
C GLU A 169 -15.14 19.18 1.26
N TRP A 170 -14.55 18.00 1.43
CA TRP A 170 -14.20 17.43 2.73
C TRP A 170 -13.13 18.26 3.46
N ALA A 171 -12.12 18.77 2.75
CA ALA A 171 -11.09 19.64 3.33
C ALA A 171 -11.67 21.01 3.72
N ALA A 172 -12.53 21.61 2.89
CA ALA A 172 -13.23 22.85 3.20
C ALA A 172 -14.15 22.72 4.42
N ALA A 173 -14.74 21.54 4.63
CA ALA A 173 -15.51 21.18 5.83
C ALA A 173 -14.64 20.82 7.06
N GLY A 174 -13.35 21.19 7.09
CA GLY A 174 -12.43 20.95 8.21
C GLY A 174 -11.81 19.54 8.26
N GLY A 175 -11.93 18.75 7.20
CA GLY A 175 -11.39 17.39 7.14
C GLY A 175 -9.86 17.35 7.05
N GLU A 176 -9.20 16.93 8.13
CA GLU A 176 -7.74 16.72 8.18
C GLU A 176 -7.34 15.24 7.94
N VAL A 177 -6.15 15.05 7.36
CA VAL A 177 -5.48 13.74 7.26
C VAL A 177 -4.93 13.36 8.63
N ASP A 178 -5.34 12.21 9.18
CA ASP A 178 -4.90 11.78 10.51
C ASP A 178 -3.39 11.54 10.56
N ARG A 179 -2.69 12.49 11.16
CA ARG A 179 -1.26 12.41 11.46
C ARG A 179 -1.07 11.96 12.90
N ALA A 180 -0.09 11.08 13.14
CA ALA A 180 0.33 10.77 14.50
C ALA A 180 0.98 11.99 15.15
N ALA A 181 0.86 12.10 16.48
CA ALA A 181 1.63 13.04 17.29
C ALA A 181 3.15 12.87 17.08
N ALA A 182 3.94 13.89 17.38
CA ALA A 182 5.39 13.71 17.57
C ALA A 182 5.65 13.26 19.01
N LEU A 183 6.31 12.10 19.18
CA LEU A 183 6.85 11.69 20.46
C LEU A 183 8.28 12.22 20.55
N THR A 184 8.41 13.53 20.79
CA THR A 184 9.72 14.19 20.96
C THR A 184 10.46 13.68 22.19
N LEU A 185 11.76 13.95 22.28
CA LEU A 185 12.64 13.43 23.34
C LEU A 185 12.04 13.52 24.76
N PRO A 186 11.48 14.66 25.24
CA PRO A 186 10.91 14.73 26.58
C PRO A 186 9.71 13.78 26.80
N TYR A 187 8.92 13.52 25.76
CA TYR A 187 7.80 12.57 25.82
C TYR A 187 8.26 11.12 25.63
N LEU A 188 9.35 10.89 24.89
CA LEU A 188 10.00 9.58 24.79
C LEU A 188 10.52 9.15 26.17
N LEU A 189 11.23 10.03 26.89
CA LEU A 189 11.75 9.76 28.23
C LEU A 189 10.63 9.36 29.19
N LYS A 190 9.52 10.11 29.21
CA LYS A 190 8.30 9.71 29.96
C LYS A 190 7.75 8.33 29.59
N CYS A 191 7.81 7.93 28.31
CA CYS A 191 7.41 6.57 27.90
C CYS A 191 8.42 5.50 28.33
N LEU A 192 9.71 5.83 28.38
CA LEU A 192 10.80 4.94 28.81
C LEU A 192 10.72 4.66 30.32
N GLU A 193 10.36 5.67 31.13
CA GLU A 193 10.07 5.51 32.57
C GLU A 193 8.95 4.48 32.86
N GLN A 194 8.05 4.23 31.90
CA GLN A 194 6.98 3.23 32.03
C GLN A 194 7.40 1.81 31.60
N CYS A 195 8.64 1.64 31.15
CA CYS A 195 9.22 0.35 30.82
C CYS A 195 9.81 -0.29 32.07
N ASP A 196 9.20 -1.38 32.54
CA ASP A 196 9.76 -2.20 33.62
C ASP A 196 10.96 -3.01 33.11
N GLU A 197 12.12 -2.36 33.08
CA GLU A 197 13.40 -2.91 32.61
C GLU A 197 13.94 -4.06 33.51
N SER A 198 13.25 -4.46 34.59
CA SER A 198 13.52 -5.75 35.23
C SER A 198 13.05 -6.94 34.35
N THR A 199 11.93 -6.75 33.64
CA THR A 199 11.27 -7.79 32.85
C THR A 199 11.80 -7.88 31.41
N ASN A 200 11.70 -9.07 30.80
CA ASN A 200 12.01 -9.27 29.38
C ASN A 200 11.16 -8.38 28.45
N ILE A 201 9.92 -8.08 28.84
CA ILE A 201 9.02 -7.23 28.06
C ILE A 201 9.47 -5.77 28.13
N GLY A 202 9.81 -5.26 29.32
CA GLY A 202 10.30 -3.89 29.47
C GLY A 202 11.68 -3.67 28.86
N LYS A 203 12.62 -4.62 29.00
CA LYS A 203 13.92 -4.59 28.30
C LYS A 203 13.74 -4.50 26.78
N ARG A 204 12.86 -5.34 26.20
CA ARG A 204 12.51 -5.28 24.77
C ARG A 204 11.94 -3.92 24.39
N ASP A 205 10.94 -3.45 25.14
CA ASP A 205 10.19 -2.26 24.79
C ASP A 205 11.02 -0.98 24.95
N ALA A 206 11.86 -0.90 25.98
CA ALA A 206 12.81 0.19 26.17
C ALA A 206 13.76 0.29 24.96
N PHE A 207 14.42 -0.82 24.59
CA PHE A 207 15.27 -0.85 23.40
C PHE A 207 14.49 -0.58 22.09
N MET A 208 13.25 -1.06 21.98
CA MET A 208 12.38 -0.80 20.83
C MET A 208 12.06 0.69 20.69
N LEU A 209 11.73 1.37 21.79
CA LEU A 209 11.45 2.82 21.80
C LEU A 209 12.72 3.63 21.45
N THR A 210 13.85 3.34 22.11
CA THR A 210 15.09 4.11 21.89
C THR A 210 15.62 3.94 20.47
N LEU A 211 15.69 2.71 19.96
CA LEU A 211 16.15 2.45 18.59
C LEU A 211 15.22 3.08 17.54
N ALA A 212 13.91 2.94 17.71
CA ALA A 212 12.95 3.46 16.75
C ALA A 212 12.95 5.00 16.68
N TYR A 213 13.13 5.66 17.82
CA TYR A 213 13.36 7.10 17.89
C TYR A 213 14.69 7.47 17.22
N SER A 214 15.82 6.91 17.67
CA SER A 214 17.15 7.34 17.22
C SER A 214 17.47 7.00 15.75
N ASN A 215 16.73 6.07 15.13
CA ASN A 215 16.83 5.73 13.70
C ASN A 215 15.57 6.08 12.86
N LEU A 216 14.61 6.83 13.41
CA LEU A 216 13.37 7.21 12.70
C LEU A 216 12.62 6.01 12.09
N HIS A 217 12.70 4.81 12.69
CA HIS A 217 12.24 3.57 12.05
C HIS A 217 10.75 3.61 11.72
N ARG A 218 10.39 3.09 10.54
CA ARG A 218 9.01 2.69 10.29
C ARG A 218 8.75 1.39 11.05
N ARG A 219 7.49 1.21 11.45
CA ARG A 219 7.02 0.05 12.21
C ARG A 219 7.38 -1.31 11.61
N ALA A 220 7.43 -1.42 10.27
CA ALA A 220 7.86 -2.63 9.57
C ALA A 220 9.38 -2.80 9.58
N GLU A 221 10.14 -1.73 9.27
CA GLU A 221 11.61 -1.71 9.34
C GLU A 221 12.12 -2.22 10.70
N LEU A 222 11.43 -1.87 11.78
CA LEU A 222 11.76 -2.32 13.13
C LEU A 222 11.45 -3.82 13.35
N THR A 223 10.33 -4.33 12.85
CA THR A 223 9.93 -5.74 13.04
C THR A 223 10.63 -6.71 12.11
N ASP A 224 11.18 -6.21 11.01
CA ASP A 224 11.94 -6.96 10.01
C ASP A 224 13.47 -6.84 10.22
N LEU A 225 13.90 -6.09 11.25
CA LEU A 225 15.29 -5.99 11.68
C LEU A 225 15.79 -7.32 12.24
N LEU A 226 16.90 -7.83 11.71
CA LEU A 226 17.52 -9.10 12.10
C LEU A 226 18.70 -8.88 13.04
N VAL A 227 19.08 -9.88 13.84
CA VAL A 227 20.20 -9.79 14.79
C VAL A 227 21.49 -9.34 14.08
N LYS A 228 21.79 -9.89 12.90
CA LYS A 228 22.97 -9.51 12.09
C LYS A 228 22.97 -8.05 11.62
N HIS A 229 21.83 -7.36 11.66
CA HIS A 229 21.71 -5.96 11.23
C HIS A 229 22.05 -4.95 12.34
N VAL A 230 22.33 -5.40 13.57
CA VAL A 230 22.65 -4.52 14.70
C VAL A 230 24.01 -4.89 15.27
N ARG A 231 24.98 -3.98 15.16
CA ARG A 231 26.29 -4.10 15.81
C ARG A 231 26.33 -3.15 17.00
N ILE A 232 26.49 -3.69 18.20
CA ILE A 232 26.68 -2.90 19.41
C ILE A 232 28.15 -2.47 19.49
N LEU A 233 28.40 -1.17 19.63
CA LEU A 233 29.71 -0.55 19.79
C LEU A 233 29.79 0.16 21.16
N PRO A 234 30.98 0.54 21.66
CA PRO A 234 31.09 1.24 22.95
C PRO A 234 30.36 2.59 22.98
N THR A 235 30.32 3.31 21.85
CA THR A 235 29.80 4.69 21.73
C THR A 235 28.45 4.78 21.00
N GLY A 236 27.81 3.65 20.68
CA GLY A 236 26.58 3.66 19.89
C GLY A 236 26.29 2.33 19.20
N LEU A 237 25.39 2.35 18.22
CA LEU A 237 25.03 1.20 17.39
C LEU A 237 25.30 1.47 15.91
N LEU A 238 25.78 0.46 15.18
CA LEU A 238 25.71 0.43 13.72
C LEU A 238 24.48 -0.40 13.32
N VAL A 239 23.53 0.22 12.60
CA VAL A 239 22.23 -0.40 12.31
C VAL A 239 21.93 -0.39 10.81
N THR A 240 21.79 -1.58 10.23
CA THR A 240 21.48 -1.80 8.82
C THR A 240 19.98 -2.01 8.62
N THR A 241 19.31 -1.02 8.03
CA THR A 241 17.91 -1.16 7.61
C THR A 241 17.89 -1.74 6.20
N ALA A 242 17.78 -3.07 6.08
CA ALA A 242 17.99 -3.80 4.82
C ALA A 242 17.00 -3.44 3.69
N THR A 243 15.76 -3.13 4.02
CA THR A 243 14.77 -2.61 3.06
C THR A 243 13.97 -1.48 3.69
N SER A 244 13.46 -0.57 2.86
CA SER A 244 12.53 0.46 3.31
C SER A 244 11.50 0.77 2.23
N LYS A 245 10.34 1.35 2.59
CA LYS A 245 9.30 1.70 1.61
C LYS A 245 9.79 2.65 0.50
N THR A 246 10.84 3.42 0.77
CA THR A 246 11.45 4.39 -0.14
C THR A 246 12.66 3.81 -0.90
N ASP A 247 13.17 2.66 -0.48
CA ASP A 247 14.28 1.96 -1.13
C ASP A 247 13.74 0.94 -2.15
N ARG A 248 13.47 1.41 -3.37
CA ARG A 248 12.99 0.57 -4.47
C ARG A 248 14.03 -0.40 -5.04
N GLN A 249 15.30 -0.26 -4.65
CA GLN A 249 16.41 -1.06 -5.16
C GLN A 249 16.96 -2.04 -4.11
N ALA A 250 16.35 -2.11 -2.92
CA ALA A 250 16.78 -2.95 -1.79
C ALA A 250 18.27 -2.81 -1.45
N LYS A 251 18.84 -1.60 -1.64
CA LYS A 251 20.25 -1.30 -1.30
C LYS A 251 20.51 -1.33 0.20
N GLY A 252 19.46 -1.13 1.00
CA GLY A 252 19.55 -0.93 2.43
C GLY A 252 20.20 0.40 2.81
N ALA A 253 20.18 0.70 4.11
CA ALA A 253 20.87 1.85 4.68
C ALA A 253 21.49 1.47 6.02
N THR A 254 22.81 1.57 6.12
CA THR A 254 23.57 1.37 7.36
C THR A 254 23.88 2.73 7.97
N GLU A 255 23.40 2.97 9.18
CA GLU A 255 23.62 4.22 9.90
C GLU A 255 24.28 3.97 11.25
N PHE A 256 25.22 4.85 11.62
CA PHE A 256 25.73 4.92 12.98
C PHE A 256 24.79 5.78 13.83
N ILE A 257 24.48 5.28 15.02
CA ILE A 257 23.61 5.91 16.00
C ILE A 257 24.44 6.06 17.27
N ALA A 258 24.94 7.27 17.53
CA ALA A 258 25.63 7.58 18.77
C ALA A 258 24.72 7.33 19.97
N ASP A 259 25.31 6.88 21.08
CA ASP A 259 24.60 6.81 22.35
C ASP A 259 24.43 8.21 22.96
N ARG A 260 23.53 8.32 23.94
CA ARG A 260 23.29 9.49 24.78
C ARG A 260 22.90 9.03 26.17
N ASP A 261 23.35 9.74 27.20
CA ASP A 261 23.14 9.34 28.61
C ASP A 261 21.66 9.30 29.03
N ASP A 262 20.79 10.06 28.37
CA ASP A 262 19.33 10.07 28.58
C ASP A 262 18.62 8.90 27.89
N ILE A 263 19.06 8.53 26.68
CA ILE A 263 18.48 7.44 25.87
C ILE A 263 19.09 6.07 26.23
N ARG A 264 20.34 5.99 26.71
CA ARG A 264 21.03 4.75 27.11
C ARG A 264 20.87 3.61 26.09
N LEU A 265 21.07 3.94 24.82
CA LEU A 265 20.84 3.08 23.66
C LEU A 265 21.71 1.82 23.70
N VAL A 266 23.00 1.96 24.05
CA VAL A 266 23.94 0.82 24.11
C VAL A 266 23.59 -0.11 25.27
N ASP A 267 23.27 0.43 26.45
CA ASP A 267 22.86 -0.36 27.61
C ASP A 267 21.56 -1.14 27.35
N ARG A 268 20.54 -0.46 26.82
CA ARG A 268 19.26 -1.10 26.47
C ARG A 268 19.42 -2.14 25.35
N ALA A 269 20.31 -1.90 24.39
CA ALA A 269 20.68 -2.90 23.39
C ALA A 269 21.35 -4.12 24.03
N LYS A 270 22.36 -3.94 24.89
CA LYS A 270 23.04 -5.02 25.62
C LYS A 270 22.05 -5.83 26.45
N ALA A 271 21.18 -5.17 27.21
CA ALA A 271 20.18 -5.80 28.06
C ALA A 271 19.18 -6.64 27.25
N TRP A 272 18.69 -6.14 26.11
CA TRP A 272 17.80 -6.92 25.26
C TRP A 272 18.52 -8.08 24.54
N PHE A 273 19.76 -7.88 24.07
CA PHE A 273 20.53 -8.95 23.43
C PHE A 273 20.94 -10.06 24.41
N ALA A 274 21.15 -9.73 25.69
CA ALA A 274 21.32 -10.73 26.75
C ALA A 274 20.05 -11.61 26.89
N VAL A 275 18.87 -11.00 26.93
CA VAL A 275 17.59 -11.75 26.95
C VAL A 275 17.41 -12.60 25.69
N LEU A 276 17.78 -12.10 24.50
CA LEU A 276 17.77 -12.92 23.28
C LEU A 276 18.72 -14.12 23.38
N LYS A 277 19.87 -13.96 24.04
CA LYS A 277 20.83 -15.05 24.27
C LYS A 277 20.24 -16.11 25.21
N GLU A 278 19.72 -15.69 26.36
CA GLU A 278 19.05 -16.53 27.36
C GLU A 278 17.86 -17.32 26.79
N LEU A 279 17.08 -16.69 25.90
CA LEU A 279 15.93 -17.32 25.25
C LEU A 279 16.29 -18.20 24.03
N GLY A 280 17.58 -18.41 23.71
CA GLY A 280 18.00 -19.15 22.52
C GLY A 280 17.58 -18.49 21.19
N ALA A 281 17.40 -17.17 21.20
CA ALA A 281 16.75 -16.38 20.15
C ALA A 281 17.70 -15.43 19.39
N HIS A 282 19.01 -15.64 19.51
CA HIS A 282 20.07 -14.71 19.12
C HIS A 282 20.84 -15.08 17.83
N ALA A 283 20.37 -16.06 17.05
CA ALA A 283 21.02 -16.41 15.78
C ALA A 283 20.95 -15.25 14.76
N PRO A 284 21.93 -15.07 13.87
CA PRO A 284 22.11 -13.83 13.09
C PRO A 284 20.94 -13.51 12.14
N ASP A 285 20.26 -14.53 11.65
CA ASP A 285 19.10 -14.50 10.75
C ASP A 285 17.75 -14.29 11.46
N LEU A 286 17.71 -14.37 12.79
CA LEU A 286 16.48 -14.21 13.56
C LEU A 286 16.12 -12.73 13.76
N PRO A 287 14.82 -12.41 13.92
CA PRO A 287 14.37 -11.04 14.19
C PRO A 287 14.85 -10.52 15.56
N VAL A 288 15.32 -9.27 15.63
CA VAL A 288 15.71 -8.60 16.89
C VAL A 288 14.52 -8.52 17.85
N PHE A 289 13.37 -8.06 17.35
CA PHE A 289 12.16 -7.90 18.16
C PHE A 289 11.30 -9.15 18.05
N ARG A 290 11.49 -10.06 19.01
CA ARG A 290 10.76 -11.33 19.11
C ARG A 290 9.35 -11.12 19.70
N ALA A 291 8.40 -11.95 19.26
CA ALA A 291 7.09 -12.03 19.90
C ALA A 291 7.23 -12.72 21.28
N LEU A 292 6.68 -12.09 22.33
CA LEU A 292 6.71 -12.60 23.70
C LEU A 292 5.29 -12.87 24.23
N THR A 293 5.16 -13.85 25.11
CA THR A 293 3.97 -14.07 25.96
C THR A 293 3.82 -12.94 26.98
N VAL A 294 2.67 -12.90 27.66
CA VAL A 294 2.46 -11.98 28.82
C VAL A 294 3.45 -12.22 29.96
N THR A 295 4.04 -13.42 30.04
CA THR A 295 5.07 -13.80 31.02
C THR A 295 6.51 -13.59 30.52
N GLY A 296 6.71 -12.93 29.37
CA GLY A 296 8.05 -12.60 28.85
C GLY A 296 8.85 -13.77 28.26
N ARG A 297 8.22 -14.92 27.99
CA ARG A 297 8.81 -16.06 27.23
C ARG A 297 8.52 -15.90 25.73
N LEU A 298 9.25 -16.62 24.87
CA LEU A 298 8.96 -16.63 23.43
C LEU A 298 7.54 -17.13 23.14
N ALA A 299 6.84 -16.45 22.22
CA ALA A 299 5.51 -16.89 21.77
C ALA A 299 5.60 -18.18 20.94
N ASN A 300 4.69 -19.14 21.18
CA ASN A 300 4.76 -20.48 20.61
C ASN A 300 4.66 -20.49 19.07
N ARG A 301 5.62 -21.15 18.40
CA ARG A 301 5.71 -21.35 16.94
C ARG A 301 4.64 -22.29 16.38
N LYS A 302 4.21 -23.31 17.15
CA LYS A 302 3.35 -24.41 16.65
C LYS A 302 1.92 -23.99 16.25
N LEU A 303 1.38 -22.92 16.86
CA LEU A 303 0.02 -22.40 16.57
C LEU A 303 0.02 -21.32 15.47
N ALA A 304 1.16 -21.13 14.79
CA ALA A 304 1.57 -19.81 14.38
C ALA A 304 2.66 -19.87 13.28
N THR A 305 2.32 -20.39 12.09
CA THR A 305 3.26 -20.70 10.98
C THR A 305 4.25 -19.58 10.58
N ARG A 306 3.97 -18.30 10.89
CA ARG A 306 4.98 -17.20 10.92
C ARG A 306 4.86 -16.29 12.16
N ARG A 307 3.96 -16.61 13.10
CA ARG A 307 3.42 -15.68 14.11
C ARG A 307 4.14 -15.71 15.48
N GLY A 308 5.14 -16.57 15.68
CA GLY A 308 5.94 -16.67 16.92
C GLY A 308 7.38 -16.14 16.83
N GLU A 309 7.89 -15.88 15.62
CA GLU A 309 9.28 -15.43 15.44
C GLU A 309 9.41 -13.92 15.62
N ARG A 310 8.87 -13.12 14.69
CA ARG A 310 8.91 -11.65 14.80
C ARG A 310 7.70 -11.08 15.56
N MET A 311 7.95 -10.02 16.31
CA MET A 311 6.91 -9.14 16.83
C MET A 311 6.13 -8.55 15.64
N LYS A 312 4.81 -8.62 15.69
CA LYS A 312 3.99 -7.99 14.64
C LYS A 312 4.11 -6.47 14.72
N GLY A 313 4.08 -5.81 13.57
CA GLY A 313 3.95 -4.34 13.54
C GLY A 313 2.73 -3.86 14.34
N GLY A 314 1.62 -4.60 14.36
CA GLY A 314 0.48 -4.36 15.26
C GLY A 314 0.92 -4.11 16.70
N ALA A 315 1.57 -5.11 17.30
CA ALA A 315 2.06 -5.06 18.66
C ALA A 315 3.00 -3.87 18.94
N VAL A 316 3.85 -3.45 18.00
CA VAL A 316 4.71 -2.25 18.19
C VAL A 316 3.85 -1.00 18.43
N ASN A 317 2.76 -0.83 17.69
CA ASN A 317 1.83 0.27 17.93
C ASN A 317 1.13 0.14 19.29
N ASP A 318 0.74 -1.07 19.66
CA ASP A 318 -0.05 -1.32 20.86
C ASP A 318 0.80 -1.12 22.13
N ARG A 319 2.09 -1.51 22.10
CA ARG A 319 3.06 -1.20 23.15
C ARG A 319 3.34 0.30 23.25
N VAL A 320 3.52 1.00 22.13
CA VAL A 320 3.68 2.47 22.13
C VAL A 320 2.46 3.18 22.73
N GLN A 321 1.24 2.75 22.37
CA GLN A 321 0.01 3.31 22.94
C GLN A 321 -0.16 2.99 24.43
N LEU A 322 0.21 1.77 24.87
CA LEU A 322 0.19 1.39 26.28
C LEU A 322 1.14 2.24 27.12
N LEU A 323 2.38 2.41 26.67
CA LEU A 323 3.42 3.16 27.40
C LEU A 323 3.07 4.66 27.44
N ALA A 324 2.59 5.23 26.33
CA ALA A 324 2.10 6.60 26.30
C ALA A 324 0.85 6.81 27.19
N GLY A 325 -0.05 5.82 27.26
CA GLY A 325 -1.20 5.84 28.16
C GLY A 325 -0.80 5.80 29.64
N ARG A 326 0.15 4.94 30.01
CA ARG A 326 0.73 4.87 31.37
C ARG A 326 1.44 6.17 31.76
N ALA A 327 2.14 6.79 30.81
CA ALA A 327 2.81 8.07 30.99
C ALA A 327 1.86 9.30 30.99
N GLY A 328 0.54 9.10 30.96
CA GLY A 328 -0.45 10.19 30.95
C GLY A 328 -0.48 11.01 29.66
N ILE A 329 0.15 10.55 28.58
CA ILE A 329 0.30 11.26 27.29
C ILE A 329 -0.27 10.48 26.08
N PRO A 330 -1.51 9.94 26.11
CA PRO A 330 -2.10 9.25 24.95
C PRO A 330 -2.33 10.19 23.73
N TYR A 331 -2.35 11.50 23.95
CA TYR A 331 -2.46 12.54 22.93
C TYR A 331 -1.43 13.64 23.19
N LEU A 332 -0.86 14.21 22.13
CA LEU A 332 0.05 15.36 22.16
C LEU A 332 -0.33 16.30 21.01
N GLY A 333 -0.49 17.60 21.29
CA GLY A 333 -0.90 18.59 20.28
C GLY A 333 -2.21 18.23 19.56
N GLY A 334 -3.20 17.70 20.30
CA GLY A 334 -4.47 17.20 19.75
C GLY A 334 -4.40 15.91 18.92
N LYS A 335 -3.20 15.36 18.67
CA LYS A 335 -3.00 14.17 17.83
C LYS A 335 -2.69 12.94 18.70
N LYS A 336 -3.23 11.77 18.33
CA LYS A 336 -3.05 10.52 19.10
C LYS A 336 -1.61 9.99 18.94
N VAL A 337 -1.02 9.53 20.04
CA VAL A 337 0.28 8.82 20.01
C VAL A 337 0.09 7.43 19.39
N ARG A 338 0.97 7.05 18.45
CA ARG A 338 0.93 5.79 17.69
C ARG A 338 2.37 5.35 17.37
N ALA A 339 2.58 4.15 16.82
CA ALA A 339 3.94 3.72 16.39
C ALA A 339 4.67 4.74 15.49
N HIS A 340 3.93 5.50 14.67
CA HIS A 340 4.52 6.51 13.77
C HIS A 340 5.00 7.78 14.50
N SER A 341 4.62 7.96 15.77
CA SER A 341 5.07 9.07 16.60
C SER A 341 6.57 9.01 16.89
N LEU A 342 7.15 7.80 16.95
CA LEU A 342 8.60 7.57 17.06
C LEU A 342 9.39 8.02 15.83
N ARG A 343 8.72 8.27 14.69
CA ARG A 343 9.34 8.83 13.48
C ARG A 343 9.08 10.33 13.31
N ALA A 344 7.95 10.82 13.80
CA ALA A 344 7.63 12.26 13.79
C ALA A 344 8.37 13.04 14.89
N GLY A 345 8.49 12.45 16.09
CA GLY A 345 9.22 12.99 17.25
C GLY A 345 10.64 13.46 16.92
N PRO A 346 11.58 12.54 16.61
CA PRO A 346 12.97 12.89 16.38
C PRO A 346 13.17 13.83 15.17
N ASN A 347 12.29 13.79 14.16
CA ASN A 347 12.33 14.77 13.08
C ASN A 347 11.92 16.18 13.56
N THR A 348 10.92 16.27 14.44
CA THR A 348 10.51 17.52 15.07
C THR A 348 11.61 18.08 15.97
N ASP A 349 12.30 17.23 16.75
CA ASP A 349 13.45 17.63 17.57
C ASP A 349 14.63 18.08 16.70
N MET A 350 14.93 17.38 15.60
CA MET A 350 15.96 17.79 14.64
C MET A 350 15.61 19.12 13.95
N ILE A 351 14.34 19.38 13.61
CA ILE A 351 13.92 20.71 13.10
C ILE A 351 14.11 21.78 14.18
N ALA A 352 13.68 21.52 15.42
CA ALA A 352 13.78 22.47 16.53
C ALA A 352 15.25 22.81 16.90
N ALA A 353 16.17 21.88 16.65
CA ALA A 353 17.62 22.02 16.80
C ALA A 353 18.35 22.56 15.55
N GLY A 354 17.62 22.93 14.48
CA GLY A 354 18.20 23.53 13.27
C GLY A 354 18.95 22.56 12.34
N VAL A 355 18.75 21.24 12.47
CA VAL A 355 19.45 20.24 11.65
C VAL A 355 19.01 20.37 10.17
N PRO A 356 19.96 20.47 9.22
CA PRO A 356 19.66 20.62 7.79
C PRO A 356 18.73 19.54 7.22
N LEU A 357 17.84 19.93 6.31
CA LEU A 357 16.90 19.01 5.66
C LEU A 357 17.61 17.80 5.01
N ARG A 358 18.80 17.99 4.44
CA ARG A 358 19.61 16.90 3.85
C ARG A 358 19.93 15.80 4.87
N GLU A 359 20.36 16.19 6.07
CA GLU A 359 20.71 15.24 7.14
C GLU A 359 19.48 14.55 7.71
N ARG A 360 18.38 15.30 7.88
CA ARG A 360 17.08 14.73 8.27
C ARG A 360 16.55 13.76 7.20
N ASN A 361 16.72 14.08 5.92
CA ASN A 361 16.41 13.21 4.78
C ASN A 361 17.21 11.91 4.80
N ARG A 362 18.54 11.99 4.97
CA ARG A 362 19.40 10.82 5.17
C ARG A 362 18.94 9.97 6.36
N ARG A 363 18.90 10.56 7.56
CA ARG A 363 18.54 9.89 8.83
C ARG A 363 17.16 9.24 8.77
N GLY A 364 16.20 9.91 8.13
CA GLY A 364 14.84 9.39 7.93
C GLY A 364 14.69 8.43 6.74
N ARG A 365 15.71 8.25 5.88
CA ARG A 365 15.61 7.48 4.63
C ARG A 365 14.51 8.03 3.70
N TRP A 366 14.39 9.35 3.65
CA TRP A 366 13.67 10.07 2.60
C TRP A 366 14.62 10.32 1.42
N SER A 367 14.11 10.45 0.19
CA SER A 367 14.96 10.80 -0.95
C SER A 367 15.56 12.20 -0.77
N GLU A 368 16.77 12.45 -1.27
CA GLU A 368 17.56 13.66 -0.96
C GLU A 368 16.79 14.97 -1.22
N GLY A 369 16.16 15.10 -2.39
CA GLY A 369 15.29 16.24 -2.73
C GLY A 369 13.84 16.16 -2.22
N SER A 370 13.57 15.44 -1.13
CA SER A 370 12.21 15.32 -0.59
C SER A 370 11.90 16.36 0.49
N ASN A 371 10.81 17.09 0.33
CA ASN A 371 10.26 17.93 1.40
C ASN A 371 9.36 17.13 2.37
N THR A 372 9.37 15.78 2.32
CA THR A 372 8.51 14.94 3.17
C THR A 372 8.77 15.17 4.66
N ALA A 373 10.03 15.39 5.06
CA ALA A 373 10.39 15.67 6.44
C ALA A 373 9.68 16.93 6.98
N ASP A 374 9.54 17.96 6.15
CA ASP A 374 8.99 19.28 6.52
C ASP A 374 7.50 19.47 6.18
N THR A 375 6.92 18.57 5.38
CA THR A 375 5.49 18.66 4.99
C THR A 375 4.63 17.55 5.58
N VAL A 376 5.24 16.47 6.07
CA VAL A 376 4.55 15.30 6.64
C VAL A 376 5.00 14.96 8.05
N TYR A 377 6.22 15.31 8.47
CA TYR A 377 6.79 14.98 9.80
C TYR A 377 7.16 16.21 10.64
N ASP A 378 6.76 17.38 10.16
CA ASP A 378 6.63 18.64 10.88
C ASP A 378 5.56 18.53 11.98
N ARG A 379 5.97 18.51 13.24
CA ARG A 379 5.06 18.69 14.39
C ARG A 379 5.59 19.73 15.35
N THR A 380 6.44 20.63 14.85
CA THR A 380 6.89 21.79 15.59
C THR A 380 5.67 22.59 16.04
N LEU A 381 5.66 22.96 17.32
CA LEU A 381 4.89 24.13 17.73
C LEU A 381 5.58 25.31 17.05
N VAL A 382 4.84 26.06 16.22
CA VAL A 382 5.35 27.27 15.57
C VAL A 382 5.83 28.20 16.68
N LYS A 383 7.12 28.56 16.69
CA LYS A 383 7.62 29.52 17.67
C LYS A 383 7.14 30.90 17.22
N PRO A 384 6.76 31.81 18.14
CA PRO A 384 6.35 33.16 17.75
C PRO A 384 7.38 33.85 16.84
N GLY A 385 8.68 33.72 17.12
CA GLY A 385 9.76 34.28 16.27
C GLY A 385 9.95 33.64 14.88
N ASP A 386 9.22 32.56 14.56
CA ASP A 386 9.16 32.01 13.20
C ASP A 386 8.11 32.72 12.34
N ASP A 387 7.17 33.46 12.95
CA ASP A 387 6.18 34.28 12.23
C ASP A 387 6.88 35.48 11.57
N PRO A 388 6.79 35.65 10.24
CA PRO A 388 7.33 36.81 9.54
C PRO A 388 6.87 38.16 10.13
N LEU A 389 5.68 38.23 10.74
CA LEU A 389 5.18 39.44 11.39
C LEU A 389 5.95 39.85 12.64
N THR A 390 6.72 38.96 13.28
CA THR A 390 7.62 39.37 14.38
C THR A 390 8.81 40.22 13.92
N LYS A 391 9.04 40.29 12.61
CA LYS A 391 10.02 41.22 12.00
C LYS A 391 9.42 42.58 11.69
N VAL A 392 8.10 42.73 11.81
CA VAL A 392 7.43 44.04 11.72
C VAL A 392 7.51 44.70 13.10
N PRO A 393 8.08 45.90 13.23
CA PRO A 393 8.13 46.60 14.51
C PRO A 393 6.71 46.90 15.04
N LEU A 394 6.58 46.96 16.37
CA LEU A 394 5.33 47.36 17.01
C LEU A 394 4.97 48.80 16.59
N GLY A 395 3.77 48.99 16.03
CA GLY A 395 3.34 50.25 15.40
C GLY A 395 3.51 50.29 13.88
N GLY A 396 4.30 49.38 13.30
CA GLY A 396 4.68 49.43 11.89
C GLY A 396 5.89 50.33 11.63
N PHE A 397 6.17 50.61 10.37
CA PHE A 397 7.22 51.56 9.98
C PHE A 397 6.62 52.95 9.86
N ASP A 398 6.98 53.85 10.78
CA ASP A 398 6.73 55.28 10.60
C ASP A 398 7.50 55.77 9.37
N GLY A 399 6.77 56.34 8.40
CA GLY A 399 7.29 56.69 7.06
C GLY A 399 8.22 57.90 7.01
N THR A 400 8.96 58.17 8.08
CA THR A 400 9.95 59.25 8.19
C THR A 400 11.37 58.66 8.20
N ALA A 401 11.87 58.37 7.00
CA ALA A 401 13.25 58.04 6.70
C ALA A 401 13.73 58.90 5.52
#